data_AF-A0A1G0GMN3-F1
#
_entry.id   AF-A0A1G0GMN3-F1
#
_cell.length_a   1.000
_cell.length_b   1.000
_cell.length_c   1.000
_cell.angle_alpha   90.00
_cell.angle_beta   90.00
_cell.angle_gamma   90.00
#
_symmetry.space_group_name_H-M   'P 1'
#
loop_
_entity.id
_entity.type
_entity.pdbx_description
1 polymer ?
#
loop_
_entity_poly.entity_id
_entity_poly.type
_entity_poly.pdbx_seq_one_letter_code
_entity_poly.pdbx_strand_id
1 'polypeptide(L)'
;MKNLLLSLSLLLLCGTISTAFAMQPVMAGDLILGKFDANSRAVRRIIAKDILKHINSLDTLVSNPTPDEIAWIDMEKEESKKSLERRINYLDSPEFQKYMLKDYLKATKDSLLCVIGSANVSREMYCWGCVSYLLVDPSRLNDAIMILKVNHKISNDLNEKETFIVNSEVGYNANYHLFGEGILRYILMPYIAGKKMGSP
;
A
#
# COMPACT_ATOMS: atom_id res chain seq x y z
N MET A 1 43.94 3.08 63.31
CA MET A 1 42.76 3.87 63.73
C MET A 1 42.12 4.41 62.47
N LYS A 2 41.10 3.72 61.95
CA LYS A 2 39.67 3.93 62.23
C LYS A 2 39.09 5.04 61.33
N ASN A 3 38.24 4.54 60.43
CA ASN A 3 36.96 5.09 59.99
C ASN A 3 36.98 6.07 58.80
N LEU A 4 36.45 5.67 57.65
CA LEU A 4 35.02 5.53 57.29
C LEU A 4 34.42 6.91 56.95
N LEU A 5 34.15 7.16 55.66
CA LEU A 5 32.78 7.09 55.14
C LEU A 5 32.74 7.48 53.66
N LEU A 6 32.36 6.49 52.85
CA LEU A 6 31.62 6.69 51.62
C LEU A 6 30.45 7.67 51.86
N SER A 7 30.25 8.61 50.95
CA SER A 7 28.88 9.03 50.62
C SER A 7 28.73 9.15 49.11
N LEU A 8 27.93 8.20 48.63
CA LEU A 8 27.38 8.03 47.31
C LEU A 8 26.09 8.87 47.26
N SER A 9 26.01 9.85 46.37
CA SER A 9 24.76 10.52 45.97
C SER A 9 25.01 11.16 44.60
N LEU A 10 24.83 10.44 43.49
CA LEU A 10 23.55 10.04 42.89
C LEU A 10 22.68 11.27 42.55
N LEU A 11 22.33 11.37 41.26
CA LEU A 11 21.30 12.21 40.64
C LEU A 11 21.65 13.69 40.38
N LEU A 12 22.15 13.93 39.18
CA LEU A 12 21.57 14.93 38.27
C LEU A 12 21.69 14.39 36.83
N LEU A 13 21.10 13.21 36.60
CA LEU A 13 20.46 12.96 35.31
C LEU A 13 19.36 14.02 35.22
N CYS A 14 19.66 15.17 34.59
CA CYS A 14 18.64 15.91 33.89
C CYS A 14 18.15 14.97 32.79
N GLY A 15 17.22 14.08 33.18
CA GLY A 15 16.34 13.44 32.25
C GLY A 15 15.70 14.54 31.46
N THR A 16 16.17 14.74 30.23
CA THR A 16 15.25 15.06 29.16
C THR A 16 14.23 13.94 29.22
N ILE A 17 13.13 14.20 29.93
CA ILE A 17 11.88 13.50 29.76
C ILE A 17 11.54 13.83 28.31
N SER A 18 12.11 13.05 27.38
CA SER A 18 11.55 12.85 26.07
C SER A 18 10.19 12.29 26.40
N THR A 19 9.22 13.19 26.53
CA THR A 19 7.81 12.88 26.33
C THR A 19 7.71 12.43 24.87
N ALA A 20 8.20 11.22 24.61
CA ALA A 20 7.59 10.33 23.66
C ALA A 20 6.19 10.10 24.24
N PHE A 21 5.31 11.09 24.04
CA PHE A 21 3.90 10.80 23.88
C PHE A 21 3.91 9.66 22.89
N ALA A 22 3.55 8.46 23.37
CA ALA A 22 3.28 7.32 22.53
C ALA A 22 2.09 7.75 21.67
N MET A 23 2.39 8.46 20.59
CA MET A 23 1.47 8.77 19.53
C MET A 23 0.93 7.39 19.14
N GLN A 24 -0.38 7.19 19.29
CA GLN A 24 -0.99 5.96 18.81
C GLN A 24 -0.49 5.74 17.38
N PRO A 25 -0.05 4.51 17.04
CA PRO A 25 0.54 4.27 15.74
C PRO A 25 -0.50 4.61 14.69
N VAL A 26 -0.23 5.64 13.88
CA VAL A 26 -1.08 5.98 12.73
C VAL A 26 -0.99 4.80 11.76
N MET A 27 -2.14 4.27 11.38
CA MET A 27 -2.27 3.12 10.47
C MET A 27 -2.94 3.53 9.17
N ALA A 28 -2.86 2.68 8.15
CA ALA A 28 -3.55 2.87 6.88
C ALA A 28 -5.07 2.99 7.07
N GLY A 29 -5.66 2.38 8.11
CA GLY A 29 -7.06 2.59 8.47
C GLY A 29 -7.42 4.04 8.82
N ASP A 30 -6.48 4.82 9.38
CA ASP A 30 -6.71 6.23 9.71
C ASP A 30 -6.83 7.10 8.45
N LEU A 31 -6.19 6.70 7.36
CA LEU A 31 -6.32 7.34 6.05
C LEU A 31 -7.77 7.26 5.53
N ILE A 32 -8.42 6.10 5.69
CA ILE A 32 -9.83 5.90 5.26
C ILE A 32 -10.75 6.85 6.02
N LEU A 33 -10.51 7.00 7.32
CA LEU A 33 -11.34 7.81 8.21
C LEU A 33 -10.96 9.30 8.23
N GLY A 34 -9.87 9.69 7.59
CA GLY A 34 -9.32 11.05 7.69
C GLY A 34 -8.81 11.42 9.09
N LYS A 35 -8.55 10.42 9.95
CA LYS A 35 -8.19 10.62 11.37
C LYS A 35 -6.67 10.69 11.60
N PHE A 36 -6.00 11.57 10.86
CA PHE A 36 -4.56 11.75 10.94
C PHE A 36 -4.16 13.20 10.64
N ASP A 37 -3.00 13.63 11.13
CA ASP A 37 -2.44 14.92 10.72
C ASP A 37 -1.83 14.81 9.32
N ALA A 38 -2.66 15.08 8.31
CA ALA A 38 -2.25 15.05 6.92
C ALA A 38 -1.25 16.17 6.56
N ASN A 39 -1.09 17.21 7.38
CA ASN A 39 -0.08 18.25 7.15
C ASN A 39 1.31 17.79 7.57
N SER A 40 1.40 16.86 8.52
CA SER A 40 2.66 16.26 8.94
C SER A 40 3.21 15.30 7.89
N ARG A 41 4.36 15.67 7.31
CA ARG A 41 5.14 14.80 6.42
C ARG A 41 5.55 13.49 7.09
N ALA A 42 5.85 13.53 8.39
CA ALA A 42 6.19 12.32 9.14
C ALA A 42 5.00 11.34 9.18
N VAL A 43 3.79 11.85 9.45
CA VAL A 43 2.55 11.06 9.47
C VAL A 43 2.23 10.48 8.10
N ARG A 44 2.28 11.29 7.03
CA ARG A 44 2.07 10.78 5.65
C ARG A 44 3.05 9.65 5.31
N ARG A 45 4.31 9.77 5.68
CA ARG A 45 5.32 8.71 5.47
C ARG A 45 5.06 7.45 6.28
N ILE A 46 4.50 7.56 7.50
CA ILE A 46 4.09 6.41 8.31
C ILE A 46 2.96 5.67 7.59
N ILE A 47 1.94 6.39 7.12
CA ILE A 47 0.83 5.81 6.34
C ILE A 47 1.36 5.11 5.08
N ALA A 48 2.26 5.75 4.33
CA ALA A 48 2.85 5.16 3.14
C ALA A 48 3.61 3.85 3.44
N LYS A 49 4.35 3.78 4.55
CA LYS A 49 5.04 2.56 4.99
C LYS A 49 4.07 1.45 5.37
N ASP A 50 2.95 1.81 6.00
CA ASP A 50 1.93 0.84 6.41
C ASP A 50 1.19 0.26 5.20
N ILE A 51 0.77 1.10 4.24
CA ILE A 51 0.21 0.64 2.95
C ILE A 51 1.23 -0.25 2.22
N LEU A 52 2.51 0.15 2.20
CA LEU A 52 3.58 -0.63 1.57
C LEU A 52 3.73 -2.02 2.20
N LYS A 53 3.56 -2.14 3.52
CA LYS A 53 3.57 -3.44 4.21
C LYS A 53 2.47 -4.35 3.68
N HIS A 54 1.24 -3.85 3.53
CA HIS A 54 0.12 -4.63 3.01
C HIS A 54 0.32 -5.04 1.53
N ILE A 55 0.80 -4.11 0.71
CA ILE A 55 1.15 -4.41 -0.70
C ILE A 55 2.24 -5.48 -0.78
N ASN A 56 3.25 -5.43 0.10
CA ASN A 56 4.29 -6.47 0.17
C ASN A 56 3.70 -7.82 0.61
N SER A 57 2.83 -7.84 1.62
CA SER A 57 2.13 -9.07 2.03
C SER A 57 1.39 -9.70 0.84
N LEU A 58 0.63 -8.89 0.08
CA LEU A 58 -0.06 -9.35 -1.12
C LEU A 58 0.91 -9.87 -2.19
N ASP A 59 2.01 -9.16 -2.44
CA ASP A 59 3.03 -9.57 -3.42
C ASP A 59 3.69 -10.92 -3.10
N THR A 60 3.83 -11.26 -1.82
CA THR A 60 4.38 -12.57 -1.41
C THR A 60 3.45 -13.75 -1.69
N LEU A 61 2.15 -13.49 -1.84
CA LEU A 61 1.17 -14.53 -2.15
C LEU A 61 1.11 -14.88 -3.64
N VAL A 62 1.69 -14.04 -4.48
CA VAL A 62 1.64 -14.18 -5.94
C VAL A 62 3.03 -14.52 -6.44
N SER A 63 3.19 -15.72 -6.99
CA SER A 63 4.46 -16.11 -7.62
C SER A 63 4.77 -15.21 -8.83
N ASN A 64 6.06 -15.04 -9.14
CA ASN A 64 6.45 -14.37 -10.39
C ASN A 64 6.00 -15.21 -11.60
N PRO A 65 5.66 -14.57 -12.73
CA PRO A 65 5.48 -15.26 -14.01
C PRO A 65 6.73 -16.07 -14.38
N THR A 66 6.53 -17.30 -14.84
CA THR A 66 7.58 -18.15 -15.38
C THR A 66 7.93 -17.70 -16.80
N PRO A 67 9.10 -18.09 -17.34
CA PRO A 67 9.44 -17.80 -18.73
C PRO A 67 8.39 -18.30 -19.73
N ASP A 68 7.80 -19.48 -19.49
CA ASP A 68 6.78 -20.06 -20.37
C ASP A 68 5.47 -19.26 -20.32
N GLU A 69 5.06 -18.81 -19.14
CA GLU A 69 3.87 -17.95 -19.00
C GLU A 69 4.10 -16.59 -19.69
N ILE A 70 5.31 -16.02 -19.58
CA ILE A 70 5.65 -14.76 -20.28
C ILE A 70 5.61 -14.97 -21.80
N ALA A 71 6.20 -16.06 -22.31
CA ALA A 71 6.18 -16.37 -23.73
C ALA A 71 4.74 -16.58 -24.25
N TRP A 72 3.89 -17.25 -23.46
CA TRP A 72 2.48 -17.41 -23.78
C TRP A 72 1.74 -16.06 -23.82
N ILE A 73 1.97 -15.17 -22.83
CA ILE A 73 1.37 -13.83 -22.79
C ILE A 73 1.74 -13.02 -24.03
N ASP A 74 3.02 -13.00 -24.40
CA ASP A 74 3.50 -12.22 -25.55
C ASP A 74 2.87 -12.69 -26.86
N MET A 75 2.76 -14.01 -27.04
CA MET A 75 2.07 -14.60 -28.18
C MET A 75 0.57 -14.27 -28.15
N GLU A 76 -0.11 -14.53 -27.03
CA GLU A 76 -1.56 -14.42 -26.92
C GLU A 76 -2.04 -12.95 -26.99
N LYS A 77 -1.20 -11.99 -26.60
CA LYS A 77 -1.45 -10.55 -26.77
C LYS A 77 -1.61 -10.15 -28.24
N GLU A 78 -0.85 -10.76 -29.15
CA GLU A 78 -0.98 -10.49 -30.58
C GLU A 78 -2.18 -11.23 -31.18
N GLU A 79 -2.36 -12.49 -30.78
CA GLU A 79 -3.46 -13.32 -31.27
C GLU A 79 -4.84 -12.85 -30.81
N SER A 80 -4.94 -12.32 -29.58
CA SER A 80 -6.17 -11.76 -29.01
C SER A 80 -6.69 -10.52 -29.74
N LYS A 81 -5.88 -9.90 -30.62
CA LYS A 81 -6.35 -8.80 -31.47
C LYS A 81 -7.27 -9.28 -32.60
N LYS A 82 -7.27 -10.58 -32.90
CA LYS A 82 -8.03 -11.17 -34.02
C LYS A 82 -9.52 -11.34 -33.73
N SER A 83 -9.92 -11.47 -32.47
CA SER A 83 -11.34 -11.55 -32.10
C SER A 83 -11.59 -11.06 -30.67
N LEU A 84 -12.81 -10.58 -30.42
CA LEU A 84 -13.25 -10.15 -29.09
C LEU A 84 -13.25 -11.31 -28.09
N GLU A 85 -13.73 -12.48 -28.49
CA GLU A 85 -13.76 -13.69 -27.65
C GLU A 85 -12.35 -14.07 -27.17
N ARG A 86 -11.37 -14.08 -28.08
CA ARG A 86 -9.99 -14.41 -27.72
C ARG A 86 -9.37 -13.34 -26.81
N ARG A 87 -9.74 -12.07 -26.98
CA ARG A 87 -9.37 -11.00 -26.05
C ARG A 87 -9.91 -11.21 -24.65
N ILE A 88 -11.18 -11.59 -24.52
CA ILE A 88 -11.78 -11.87 -23.21
C ILE A 88 -11.03 -13.04 -22.56
N ASN A 89 -10.82 -14.15 -23.29
CA ASN A 89 -10.10 -15.31 -22.77
C ASN A 89 -8.65 -14.99 -22.36
N TYR A 90 -7.95 -14.15 -23.15
CA TYR A 90 -6.62 -13.68 -22.80
C TYR A 90 -6.63 -12.84 -21.52
N LEU A 91 -7.55 -11.88 -21.42
CA LEU A 91 -7.67 -11.02 -20.24
C LEU A 91 -8.08 -11.82 -19.00
N ASP A 92 -8.88 -12.87 -19.14
CA ASP A 92 -9.33 -13.71 -18.01
C ASP A 92 -8.38 -14.87 -17.68
N SER A 93 -7.27 -15.01 -18.42
CA SER A 93 -6.30 -16.09 -18.20
C SER A 93 -5.52 -15.89 -16.89
N PRO A 94 -5.26 -16.98 -16.12
CA PRO A 94 -4.47 -16.87 -14.90
C PRO A 94 -3.04 -16.38 -15.15
N GLU A 95 -2.45 -16.67 -16.30
CA GLU A 95 -1.13 -16.20 -16.71
C GLU A 95 -1.10 -14.68 -16.83
N PHE A 96 -2.04 -14.11 -17.60
CA PHE A 96 -2.15 -12.66 -17.78
C PHE A 96 -2.47 -11.96 -16.46
N GLN A 97 -3.42 -12.49 -15.69
CA GLN A 97 -3.81 -11.91 -14.40
C GLN A 97 -2.66 -11.92 -13.40
N LYS A 98 -1.83 -12.98 -13.39
CA LYS A 98 -0.62 -13.04 -12.56
C LYS A 98 0.41 -11.99 -12.98
N TYR A 99 0.67 -11.86 -14.28
CA TYR A 99 1.59 -10.87 -14.81
C TYR A 99 1.13 -9.44 -14.49
N MET A 100 -0.13 -9.14 -14.78
CA MET A 100 -0.72 -7.81 -14.55
C MET A 100 -0.72 -7.45 -13.07
N LEU A 101 -1.10 -8.38 -12.18
CA LEU A 101 -1.08 -8.13 -10.74
C LEU A 101 0.35 -7.87 -10.24
N LYS A 102 1.37 -8.59 -10.73
CA LYS A 102 2.76 -8.35 -10.32
C LYS A 102 3.28 -7.00 -10.81
N ASP A 103 2.97 -6.61 -12.04
CA ASP A 103 3.30 -5.28 -12.55
C ASP A 103 2.62 -4.17 -11.74
N TYR A 104 1.32 -4.34 -11.46
CA TYR A 104 0.55 -3.43 -10.63
C TYR A 104 1.12 -3.26 -9.21
N LEU A 105 1.42 -4.38 -8.53
CA LEU A 105 2.00 -4.36 -7.19
C LEU A 105 3.38 -3.70 -7.20
N LYS A 106 4.20 -3.98 -8.23
CA LYS A 106 5.49 -3.30 -8.41
C LYS A 106 5.33 -1.79 -8.57
N ALA A 107 4.46 -1.33 -9.47
CA ALA A 107 4.21 0.09 -9.69
C ALA A 107 3.71 0.79 -8.41
N THR A 108 2.87 0.11 -7.64
CA THR A 108 2.36 0.61 -6.36
C THR A 108 3.47 0.71 -5.32
N LYS A 109 4.32 -0.32 -5.17
CA LYS A 109 5.50 -0.31 -4.28
C LYS A 109 6.46 0.84 -4.64
N ASP A 110 6.79 0.98 -5.91
CA ASP A 110 7.69 2.03 -6.39
C ASP A 110 7.13 3.44 -6.09
N SER A 111 5.81 3.62 -6.24
CA SER A 111 5.12 4.88 -5.93
C SER A 111 5.09 5.18 -4.42
N LEU A 112 4.91 4.17 -3.58
CA LEU A 112 4.98 4.32 -2.11
C LEU A 112 6.40 4.62 -1.64
N LEU A 113 7.42 3.95 -2.20
CA LEU A 113 8.83 4.26 -1.95
C LEU A 113 9.17 5.69 -2.40
N CYS A 114 8.60 6.15 -3.51
CA CYS A 114 8.70 7.54 -3.96
C CYS A 114 8.14 8.52 -2.91
N VAL A 115 6.97 8.26 -2.31
CA VAL A 115 6.44 9.08 -1.19
C VAL A 115 7.42 9.11 -0.02
N ILE A 116 7.90 7.94 0.41
CA ILE A 116 8.78 7.79 1.57
C ILE A 116 10.10 8.57 1.34
N GLY A 117 10.69 8.43 0.15
CA GLY A 117 11.97 9.02 -0.23
C GLY A 117 11.90 10.46 -0.78
N SER A 118 10.71 10.99 -1.06
CA SER A 118 10.55 12.32 -1.67
C SER A 118 11.23 13.40 -0.84
N ALA A 119 11.96 14.33 -1.49
CA ALA A 119 12.72 15.38 -0.82
C ALA A 119 11.88 16.62 -0.47
N ASN A 120 10.89 16.95 -1.30
CA ASN A 120 10.00 18.10 -1.13
C ASN A 120 8.53 17.67 -1.26
N VAL A 121 7.62 18.55 -0.83
CA VAL A 121 6.18 18.28 -0.80
C VAL A 121 5.60 18.09 -2.19
N SER A 122 6.04 18.87 -3.20
CA SER A 122 5.50 18.75 -4.56
C SER A 122 5.77 17.39 -5.18
N ARG A 123 6.99 16.86 -5.01
CA ARG A 123 7.33 15.49 -5.44
C ARG A 123 6.54 14.45 -4.64
N GLU A 124 6.39 14.64 -3.34
CA GLU A 124 5.60 13.75 -2.48
C GLU A 124 4.14 13.66 -2.95
N MET A 125 3.51 14.80 -3.27
CA MET A 125 2.14 14.86 -3.79
C MET A 125 2.01 14.22 -5.17
N TYR A 126 3.00 14.39 -6.04
CA TYR A 126 3.04 13.64 -7.30
C TYR A 126 3.06 12.13 -7.06
N CYS A 127 3.93 11.63 -6.17
CA CYS A 127 3.99 10.21 -5.85
C CYS A 127 2.67 9.72 -5.24
N TRP A 128 2.04 10.51 -4.34
CA TRP A 128 0.70 10.21 -3.81
C TRP A 128 -0.37 10.15 -4.91
N GLY A 129 -0.28 11.02 -5.91
CA GLY A 129 -1.11 10.96 -7.11
C GLY A 129 -1.00 9.62 -7.84
N CYS A 130 0.23 9.13 -8.03
CA CYS A 130 0.46 7.80 -8.62
C CYS A 130 -0.12 6.67 -7.75
N VAL A 131 0.07 6.72 -6.42
CA VAL A 131 -0.51 5.71 -5.51
C VAL A 131 -2.04 5.73 -5.58
N SER A 132 -2.66 6.91 -5.50
CA SER A 132 -4.11 7.05 -5.57
C SER A 132 -4.66 6.54 -6.91
N TYR A 133 -4.03 6.91 -8.02
CA TYR A 133 -4.42 6.43 -9.35
C TYR A 133 -4.41 4.90 -9.44
N LEU A 134 -3.38 4.25 -8.89
CA LEU A 134 -3.28 2.79 -8.91
C LEU A 134 -4.35 2.17 -8.01
N LEU A 135 -4.54 2.69 -6.80
CA LEU A 135 -5.41 2.08 -5.80
C LEU A 135 -6.90 2.38 -6.00
N VAL A 136 -7.26 3.50 -6.63
CA VAL A 136 -8.66 3.95 -6.72
C VAL A 136 -9.53 3.11 -7.66
N ASP A 137 -8.96 2.39 -8.62
CA ASP A 137 -9.74 1.56 -9.57
C ASP A 137 -10.06 0.17 -8.97
N PRO A 138 -11.37 -0.15 -8.78
CA PRO A 138 -11.93 -1.44 -8.42
C PRO A 138 -11.26 -2.69 -8.94
N SER A 139 -11.15 -2.64 -10.25
CA SER A 139 -11.44 -3.77 -11.11
C SER A 139 -10.22 -4.66 -11.23
N ARG A 140 -9.08 -4.03 -11.52
CA ARG A 140 -7.81 -4.70 -11.80
C ARG A 140 -7.38 -5.63 -10.66
N LEU A 141 -7.37 -5.12 -9.43
CA LEU A 141 -6.92 -5.93 -8.28
C LEU A 141 -7.96 -6.97 -7.87
N ASN A 142 -9.25 -6.62 -7.94
CA ASN A 142 -10.33 -7.54 -7.59
C ASN A 142 -10.38 -8.75 -8.54
N ASP A 143 -10.38 -8.51 -9.85
CA ASP A 143 -10.52 -9.55 -10.87
C ASP A 143 -9.30 -10.46 -10.89
N ALA A 144 -8.09 -9.88 -10.75
CA ALA A 144 -6.86 -10.65 -10.67
C ALA A 144 -6.86 -11.60 -9.47
N ILE A 145 -7.20 -11.10 -8.28
CA ILE A 145 -7.23 -11.95 -7.08
C ILE A 145 -8.30 -13.04 -7.22
N MET A 146 -9.49 -12.69 -7.71
CA MET A 146 -10.57 -13.65 -7.92
C MET A 146 -10.13 -14.80 -8.86
N ILE A 147 -9.62 -14.45 -10.04
CA ILE A 147 -9.20 -15.44 -11.05
C ILE A 147 -8.06 -16.31 -10.51
N LEU A 148 -7.06 -15.70 -9.85
CA LEU A 148 -5.93 -16.44 -9.30
C LEU A 148 -6.31 -17.35 -8.12
N LYS A 149 -7.31 -16.98 -7.30
CA LYS A 149 -7.85 -17.85 -6.25
C LYS A 149 -8.60 -19.04 -6.82
N VAL A 150 -9.51 -18.81 -7.78
CA VAL A 150 -10.29 -19.88 -8.44
C VAL A 150 -9.36 -20.88 -9.14
N ASN A 151 -8.24 -20.41 -9.68
CA ASN A 151 -7.23 -21.24 -10.33
C ASN A 151 -6.13 -21.76 -9.39
N HIS A 152 -6.30 -21.65 -8.06
CA HIS A 152 -5.35 -22.14 -7.04
C HIS A 152 -3.92 -21.59 -7.16
N LYS A 153 -3.76 -20.40 -7.75
CA LYS A 153 -2.48 -19.68 -7.85
C LYS A 153 -2.21 -18.78 -6.64
N ILE A 154 -3.25 -18.49 -5.85
CA ILE A 154 -3.19 -17.82 -4.54
C ILE A 154 -3.98 -18.70 -3.55
N SER A 155 -3.52 -18.77 -2.29
CA SER A 155 -4.23 -19.50 -1.23
C SER A 155 -5.65 -18.97 -1.02
N ASN A 156 -6.58 -19.86 -0.70
CA ASN A 156 -7.93 -19.47 -0.28
C ASN A 156 -7.96 -18.91 1.15
N ASP A 157 -7.03 -19.35 2.00
CA ASP A 157 -6.91 -18.99 3.41
C ASP A 157 -6.01 -17.76 3.59
N LEU A 158 -6.49 -16.61 3.10
CA LEU A 158 -5.76 -15.36 3.22
C LEU A 158 -5.95 -14.77 4.62
N ASN A 159 -4.85 -14.39 5.26
CA ASN A 159 -4.91 -13.61 6.49
C ASN A 159 -5.33 -12.17 6.16
N GLU A 160 -6.60 -11.84 6.38
CA GLU A 160 -7.18 -10.53 6.07
C GLU A 160 -6.45 -9.39 6.80
N LYS A 161 -5.93 -9.64 8.02
CA LYS A 161 -5.18 -8.62 8.79
C LYS A 161 -3.84 -8.27 8.15
N GLU A 162 -3.23 -9.21 7.43
CA GLU A 162 -1.92 -9.01 6.80
C GLU A 162 -2.04 -8.48 5.37
N THR A 163 -3.04 -8.99 4.65
CA THR A 163 -3.23 -8.75 3.21
C THR A 163 -4.23 -7.65 2.91
N PHE A 164 -5.08 -7.28 3.88
CA PHE A 164 -6.19 -6.34 3.72
C PHE A 164 -7.20 -6.73 2.62
N ILE A 165 -7.14 -7.97 2.16
CA ILE A 165 -8.13 -8.57 1.28
C ILE A 165 -9.35 -8.93 2.12
N VAL A 166 -10.49 -8.34 1.81
CA VAL A 166 -11.78 -8.68 2.45
C VAL A 166 -12.50 -9.69 1.56
N ASN A 167 -13.06 -10.75 2.16
CA ASN A 167 -13.74 -11.79 1.39
C ASN A 167 -15.07 -11.32 0.77
N SER A 168 -15.53 -12.12 -0.22
CA SER A 168 -16.40 -11.88 -1.39
C SER A 168 -17.55 -10.86 -1.40
N GLU A 169 -18.11 -10.37 -0.28
CA GLU A 169 -19.31 -9.51 -0.35
C GLU A 169 -19.00 -8.06 -0.74
N VAL A 170 -17.82 -7.56 -0.39
CA VAL A 170 -17.37 -6.18 -0.68
C VAL A 170 -16.25 -6.11 -1.73
N GLY A 171 -15.79 -7.27 -2.21
CA GLY A 171 -14.69 -7.40 -3.17
C GLY A 171 -13.30 -7.42 -2.52
N TYR A 172 -12.37 -8.14 -3.17
CA TYR A 172 -11.01 -8.36 -2.68
C TYR A 172 -10.15 -7.08 -2.58
N ASN A 173 -10.57 -6.01 -3.26
CA ASN A 173 -9.89 -4.71 -3.34
C ASN A 173 -10.45 -3.66 -2.37
N ALA A 174 -11.51 -3.95 -1.60
CA ALA A 174 -12.27 -2.91 -0.88
C ALA A 174 -11.40 -1.93 -0.07
N ASN A 175 -10.47 -2.45 0.75
CA ASN A 175 -9.60 -1.60 1.56
C ASN A 175 -8.58 -0.80 0.73
N TYR A 176 -8.03 -1.40 -0.32
CA TYR A 176 -7.08 -0.75 -1.22
C TYR A 176 -7.75 0.39 -1.97
N HIS A 177 -8.97 0.17 -2.48
CA HIS A 177 -9.81 1.23 -3.05
C HIS A 177 -10.02 2.39 -2.07
N LEU A 178 -10.41 2.08 -0.82
CA LEU A 178 -10.59 3.09 0.22
C LEU A 178 -9.30 3.86 0.56
N PHE A 179 -8.13 3.23 0.46
CA PHE A 179 -6.86 3.95 0.56
C PHE A 179 -6.69 4.93 -0.60
N GLY A 180 -6.97 4.50 -1.83
CA GLY A 180 -6.93 5.35 -3.02
C GLY A 180 -7.81 6.60 -2.88
N GLU A 181 -9.04 6.41 -2.43
CA GLU A 181 -9.99 7.50 -2.14
C GLU A 181 -9.51 8.39 -0.98
N GLY A 182 -9.02 7.81 0.11
CA GLY A 182 -8.51 8.55 1.26
C GLY A 182 -7.32 9.44 0.90
N ILE A 183 -6.40 8.96 0.05
CA ILE A 183 -5.29 9.77 -0.46
C ILE A 183 -5.83 10.95 -1.28
N LEU A 184 -6.76 10.69 -2.19
CA LEU A 184 -7.35 11.74 -3.01
C LEU A 184 -8.02 12.81 -2.15
N ARG A 185 -8.88 12.38 -1.25
CA ARG A 185 -9.74 13.25 -0.44
C ARG A 185 -8.97 14.04 0.62
N TYR A 186 -8.07 13.39 1.36
CA TYR A 186 -7.46 13.98 2.56
C TYR A 186 -6.05 14.52 2.33
N ILE A 187 -5.36 14.09 1.27
CA ILE A 187 -4.00 14.51 0.96
C ILE A 187 -3.98 15.39 -0.31
N LEU A 188 -4.42 14.86 -1.45
CA LEU A 188 -4.22 15.50 -2.76
C LEU A 188 -5.13 16.70 -3.00
N MET A 189 -6.45 16.53 -2.84
CA MET A 189 -7.41 17.60 -3.10
C MET A 189 -7.16 18.85 -2.24
N PRO A 190 -6.91 18.75 -0.92
CA PRO A 190 -6.60 19.92 -0.11
C PRO A 190 -5.29 20.60 -0.53
N TYR A 191 -4.25 19.82 -0.86
CA TYR A 191 -2.98 20.37 -1.34
C TYR A 191 -3.18 21.17 -2.64
N ILE A 192 -3.90 20.61 -3.61
CA ILE A 192 -4.20 21.28 -4.89
C ILE A 192 -5.02 22.55 -4.68
N ALA A 193 -5.98 22.52 -3.74
CA ALA A 193 -6.80 23.67 -3.40
C ALA A 193 -6.07 24.77 -2.60
N GLY A 194 -4.78 24.57 -2.25
CA GLY A 194 -4.03 25.48 -1.38
C GLY A 194 -4.56 25.52 0.06
N LYS A 195 -5.29 24.48 0.48
CA LYS A 195 -5.87 24.35 1.82
C LYS A 195 -4.98 23.47 2.70
N LYS A 196 -5.21 23.52 4.02
CA LYS A 196 -4.63 22.54 4.94
C LYS A 196 -5.12 21.14 4.58
N MET A 197 -4.20 20.18 4.50
CA MET A 197 -4.52 18.77 4.30
C MET A 197 -5.32 18.24 5.49
N GLY A 198 -6.23 17.29 5.25
CA GLY A 198 -7.09 16.68 6.27
C GLY A 198 -8.29 17.52 6.72
N SER A 199 -8.61 18.64 6.06
CA SER A 199 -9.85 19.39 6.34
C SER A 199 -10.99 18.86 5.45
N PRO A 200 -12.16 18.49 6.01
CA PRO A 200 -13.35 18.18 5.21
C PRO A 200 -13.84 19.39 4.40
#